data_AF-A0A229S2P3-F1
#
_entry.id   AF-A0A229S2P3-F1
#
_cell.length_a   1.000
_cell.length_b   1.000
_cell.length_c   1.000
_cell.angle_alpha   90.00
_cell.angle_beta   90.00
_cell.angle_gamma   90.00
#
_symmetry.space_group_name_H-M   'P 1'
#
loop_
_entity.id
_entity.type
_entity.pdbx_description
1 polymer ?
#
loop_
_entity_poly.entity_id
_entity_poly.type
_entity_poly.pdbx_seq_one_letter_code
_entity_poly.pdbx_strand_id
1 'polypeptide(L)'
;MPGGRLTLEDRRLIAAWLKDGLGYAEIARRLGRPTSTISREVARNSGQSGYRADEASRVTGERARRRKPLSRAAPVVTNGYGRDLEAVRTFETDFAEMMVATGLPRMMSRVLACLSVSDEGVLTAAELARRLQVSPASISHAVRYLETQALLRRERDGRREQYVIDDEMPQRVWAESVRANQEWIKIARQGAEVLGTSTPAGARMDDLSRFHARINEVMLDDRVAVYVGDAVTALAALLHAGRALSSPALADALGWPVERVSDALRVAQEYPHVAGPVTVVSGGEGYRAVALVERLTVAQLGLLGSRAPAAEKSPT
;
A
#
# COMPACT_ATOMS: atom_id res chain seq x y z
N MET A 1 -27.94 -8.12 -27.49
CA MET A 1 -28.16 -6.69 -27.16
C MET A 1 -27.15 -5.84 -27.95
N PRO A 2 -27.49 -5.23 -29.10
CA PRO A 2 -26.51 -4.46 -29.84
C PRO A 2 -26.40 -3.05 -29.23
N GLY A 3 -25.65 -2.92 -28.13
CA GLY A 3 -25.36 -1.68 -27.41
C GLY A 3 -24.10 -0.96 -27.92
N GLY A 4 -23.93 -0.88 -29.24
CA GLY A 4 -22.81 -0.17 -29.87
C GLY A 4 -23.05 1.34 -29.99
N ARG A 5 -21.96 2.11 -30.14
CA ARG A 5 -22.06 3.54 -30.51
C ARG A 5 -22.68 3.66 -31.90
N LEU A 6 -23.53 4.68 -32.11
CA LEU A 6 -24.06 5.00 -33.44
C LEU A 6 -22.90 5.23 -34.41
N THR A 7 -22.93 4.58 -35.57
CA THR A 7 -21.94 4.76 -36.65
C THR A 7 -22.22 6.05 -37.42
N LEU A 8 -21.34 6.44 -38.35
CA LEU A 8 -21.63 7.55 -39.26
C LEU A 8 -22.83 7.23 -40.16
N GLU A 9 -22.95 5.98 -40.59
CA GLU A 9 -24.05 5.48 -41.40
C GLU A 9 -25.39 5.55 -40.63
N ASP A 10 -25.42 5.09 -39.37
CA ASP A 10 -26.58 5.23 -38.49
C ASP A 10 -27.02 6.70 -38.40
N ARG A 11 -26.07 7.64 -38.25
CA ARG A 11 -26.37 9.07 -38.16
C ARG A 11 -26.93 9.65 -39.46
N ARG A 12 -26.46 9.19 -40.63
CA ARG A 12 -26.99 9.61 -41.93
C ARG A 12 -28.43 9.14 -42.13
N LEU A 13 -28.73 7.91 -41.73
CA LEU A 13 -30.09 7.37 -41.75
C LEU A 13 -31.03 8.15 -40.81
N ILE A 14 -30.57 8.49 -39.60
CA ILE A 14 -31.33 9.35 -38.69
C ILE A 14 -31.64 10.70 -39.35
N ALA A 15 -30.66 11.35 -39.98
CA ALA A 15 -30.87 12.64 -40.63
C ALA A 15 -31.84 12.57 -41.81
N ALA A 16 -31.75 11.53 -42.64
CA ALA A 16 -32.67 11.31 -43.76
C ALA A 16 -34.10 11.10 -43.26
N TRP A 17 -34.31 10.19 -42.31
CA TRP A 17 -35.65 9.88 -41.81
C TRP A 17 -36.28 11.00 -40.99
N LEU A 18 -35.50 11.84 -40.31
CA LEU A 18 -36.03 13.06 -39.70
C LEU A 18 -36.51 14.06 -40.75
N LYS A 19 -35.82 14.15 -41.90
CA LYS A 19 -36.26 14.98 -43.03
C LYS A 19 -37.55 14.44 -43.67
N ASP A 20 -37.72 13.12 -43.67
CA ASP A 20 -38.94 12.43 -44.12
C ASP A 20 -40.07 12.47 -43.08
N GLY A 21 -39.88 13.14 -41.93
CA GLY A 21 -40.90 13.34 -40.90
C GLY A 21 -41.12 12.16 -39.95
N LEU A 22 -40.22 11.17 -39.91
CA LEU A 22 -40.36 10.02 -39.02
C LEU A 22 -40.09 10.42 -37.55
N GLY A 23 -40.92 9.89 -36.65
CA GLY A 23 -40.71 10.03 -35.20
C GLY A 23 -39.56 9.19 -34.65
N TYR A 24 -39.00 9.59 -33.52
CA TYR A 24 -37.82 8.94 -32.92
C TYR A 24 -38.01 7.45 -32.60
N ALA A 25 -39.22 7.02 -32.23
CA ALA A 25 -39.53 5.62 -31.94
C ALA A 25 -39.46 4.74 -33.20
N GLU A 26 -39.88 5.28 -34.35
CA GLU A 26 -39.83 4.57 -35.63
C GLU A 26 -38.39 4.44 -36.14
N ILE A 27 -37.62 5.53 -36.06
CA ILE A 27 -36.18 5.52 -36.38
C ILE A 27 -35.42 4.50 -35.52
N ALA A 28 -35.76 4.44 -34.22
CA ALA A 28 -35.16 3.51 -33.28
C ALA A 28 -35.45 2.04 -33.63
N ARG A 29 -36.70 1.72 -34.01
CA ARG A 29 -37.07 0.38 -34.48
C ARG A 29 -36.28 -0.02 -35.73
N ARG A 30 -36.19 0.87 -36.73
CA ARG A 30 -35.49 0.60 -37.99
C ARG A 30 -33.98 0.36 -37.82
N LEU A 31 -33.34 1.02 -36.84
CA LEU A 31 -31.92 0.83 -36.54
C LEU A 31 -31.66 -0.30 -35.52
N GLY A 32 -32.69 -0.92 -34.97
CA GLY A 32 -32.54 -1.88 -33.87
C GLY A 32 -31.91 -1.24 -32.62
N ARG A 33 -32.22 0.02 -32.32
CA ARG A 33 -31.68 0.79 -31.20
C ARG A 33 -32.78 1.19 -30.21
N PRO A 34 -32.46 1.44 -28.93
CA PRO A 34 -33.42 2.04 -28.00
C PRO A 34 -33.81 3.46 -28.42
N THR A 35 -35.09 3.82 -28.29
CA THR A 35 -35.62 5.17 -28.59
C THR A 35 -34.87 6.28 -27.85
N SER A 36 -34.44 6.01 -26.61
CA SER A 36 -33.63 6.95 -25.81
C SER A 36 -32.26 7.24 -26.42
N THR A 37 -31.73 6.37 -27.28
CA THR A 37 -30.46 6.60 -27.99
C THR A 37 -30.64 7.62 -29.10
N ILE A 38 -31.71 7.48 -29.89
CA ILE A 38 -32.03 8.40 -30.98
C ILE A 38 -32.40 9.76 -30.42
N SER A 39 -33.29 9.81 -29.42
CA SER A 39 -33.68 11.07 -28.77
C SER A 39 -32.47 11.83 -28.18
N ARG A 40 -31.57 11.14 -27.46
CA ARG A 40 -30.37 11.78 -26.88
C ARG A 40 -29.33 12.19 -27.93
N GLU A 41 -29.24 11.47 -29.05
CA GLU A 41 -28.34 11.84 -30.15
C GLU A 41 -28.84 13.10 -30.86
N VAL A 42 -30.13 13.13 -31.20
CA VAL A 42 -30.77 14.26 -31.88
C VAL A 42 -30.76 15.49 -30.97
N ALA A 43 -31.20 15.36 -29.71
CA ALA A 43 -31.20 16.49 -28.77
C ALA A 43 -29.79 17.08 -28.54
N ARG A 44 -28.74 16.27 -28.64
CA ARG A 44 -27.35 16.71 -28.38
C ARG A 44 -26.66 17.31 -29.61
N ASN A 45 -27.11 16.99 -30.82
CA ASN A 45 -26.46 17.40 -32.07
C ASN A 45 -27.40 18.10 -33.06
N SER A 46 -28.61 18.48 -32.64
CA SER A 46 -29.48 19.39 -33.38
C SER A 46 -29.11 20.84 -33.08
N GLY A 47 -28.86 21.62 -34.13
CA GLY A 47 -28.66 23.06 -34.05
C GLY A 47 -29.84 23.85 -34.62
N GLN A 48 -29.65 25.15 -34.86
CA GLN A 48 -30.67 26.04 -35.43
C GLN A 48 -31.20 25.56 -36.78
N SER A 49 -30.40 24.80 -37.55
CA SER A 49 -30.77 24.24 -38.85
C SER A 49 -31.21 22.77 -38.79
N GLY A 50 -31.54 22.24 -37.60
CA GLY A 50 -31.89 20.83 -37.40
C GLY A 50 -30.69 19.90 -37.21
N TYR A 51 -30.95 18.59 -37.29
CA TYR A 51 -29.96 17.55 -37.03
C TYR A 51 -29.02 17.31 -38.22
N ARG A 52 -27.69 17.38 -38.00
CA ARG A 52 -26.66 17.18 -39.04
C ARG A 52 -25.75 16.00 -38.73
N ALA A 53 -25.81 14.95 -39.55
CA ALA A 53 -25.10 13.69 -39.35
C ALA A 53 -23.57 13.85 -39.33
N ASP A 54 -23.00 14.61 -40.27
CA ASP A 54 -21.55 14.77 -40.40
C ASP A 54 -20.98 15.64 -39.26
N GLU A 55 -21.73 16.63 -38.78
CA GLU A 55 -21.35 17.45 -37.62
C GLU A 55 -21.41 16.65 -36.32
N ALA A 56 -22.48 15.87 -36.11
CA ALA A 56 -22.61 14.95 -34.97
C ALA A 56 -21.46 13.92 -34.93
N SER A 57 -21.05 13.40 -36.10
CA SER A 57 -19.91 12.48 -36.23
C SER A 57 -18.58 13.18 -35.94
N ARG A 58 -18.39 14.41 -36.45
CA ARG A 58 -17.19 15.22 -36.22
C ARG A 58 -17.03 15.58 -34.74
N VAL A 59 -18.08 16.07 -34.08
CA VAL A 59 -18.08 16.42 -32.64
C VAL A 59 -17.82 15.18 -31.77
N THR A 60 -18.42 14.04 -32.13
CA THR A 60 -18.14 12.76 -31.46
C THR A 60 -16.69 12.33 -31.64
N GLY A 61 -16.15 12.49 -32.86
CA GLY A 61 -14.75 12.23 -33.19
C GLY A 61 -13.77 13.17 -32.49
N GLU A 62 -14.07 14.46 -32.41
CA GLU A 62 -13.27 15.48 -31.70
C GLU A 62 -13.23 15.21 -30.19
N ARG A 63 -14.34 14.79 -29.59
CA ARG A 63 -14.38 14.36 -28.18
C ARG A 63 -13.59 13.07 -27.93
N ALA A 64 -13.61 12.13 -28.88
CA ALA A 64 -12.79 10.92 -28.81
C ALA A 64 -11.29 11.25 -28.98
N ARG A 65 -10.95 12.19 -29.86
CA ARG A 65 -9.57 12.68 -30.08
C ARG A 65 -9.04 13.51 -28.91
N ARG A 66 -9.85 14.41 -28.32
CA ARG A 66 -9.50 15.16 -27.09
C ARG A 66 -9.32 14.24 -25.87
N ARG A 67 -9.81 13.00 -25.92
CA ARG A 67 -9.61 11.97 -24.90
C ARG A 67 -8.38 11.10 -25.11
N LYS A 68 -7.57 11.34 -26.14
CA LYS A 68 -6.23 10.75 -26.25
C LYS A 68 -5.22 11.82 -25.82
N PRO A 69 -4.71 11.80 -24.58
CA PRO A 69 -3.56 12.61 -24.26
C PRO A 69 -2.39 12.07 -25.09
N LEU A 70 -1.83 12.91 -25.93
CA LEU A 70 -0.43 12.76 -26.31
C LEU A 70 0.36 12.77 -24.99
N SER A 71 1.23 11.78 -24.83
CA SER A 71 2.17 11.65 -23.71
C SER A 71 2.89 12.98 -23.51
N ARG A 72 2.39 13.79 -22.57
CA ARG A 72 3.18 14.83 -21.94
C ARG A 72 3.57 14.23 -20.61
N ALA A 73 4.87 13.96 -20.45
CA ALA A 73 5.44 13.48 -19.20
C ALA A 73 4.75 14.22 -18.04
N ALA A 74 4.19 13.46 -17.10
CA ALA A 74 3.53 14.03 -15.94
C ALA A 74 4.49 15.04 -15.30
N PRO A 75 4.02 16.24 -14.89
CA PRO A 75 4.88 17.19 -14.20
C PRO A 75 5.41 16.48 -12.97
N VAL A 76 6.73 16.29 -12.93
CA VAL A 76 7.40 15.86 -11.71
C VAL A 76 7.25 16.98 -10.73
N VAL A 77 6.78 16.66 -9.53
CA VAL A 77 6.65 17.65 -8.48
C VAL A 77 8.07 18.06 -8.08
N THR A 78 8.43 19.31 -8.36
CA THR A 78 9.69 19.91 -7.94
C THR A 78 9.47 20.46 -6.54
N ASN A 79 9.70 19.64 -5.53
CA ASN A 79 9.29 19.97 -4.15
C ASN A 79 10.29 20.90 -3.44
N GLY A 80 11.20 21.54 -4.19
CA GLY A 80 12.17 22.49 -3.63
C GLY A 80 13.36 21.87 -2.89
N TYR A 81 13.39 20.55 -2.67
CA TYR A 81 14.47 19.87 -1.94
C TYR A 81 15.72 19.53 -2.78
N GLY A 82 15.85 20.04 -4.01
CA GLY A 82 17.04 19.85 -4.85
C GLY A 82 17.35 18.40 -5.26
N ARG A 83 16.37 17.48 -5.18
CA ARG A 83 16.55 16.07 -5.55
C ARG A 83 16.65 15.90 -7.06
N ASP A 84 17.50 14.97 -7.49
CA ASP A 84 17.53 14.52 -8.88
C ASP A 84 16.22 13.79 -9.22
N LEU A 85 15.48 14.37 -10.17
CA LEU A 85 14.18 13.89 -10.59
C LEU A 85 14.27 12.53 -11.30
N GLU A 86 15.38 12.24 -11.97
CA GLU A 86 15.59 10.96 -12.63
C GLU A 86 15.86 9.86 -11.60
N ALA A 87 16.72 10.12 -10.62
CA ALA A 87 16.96 9.22 -9.50
C ALA A 87 15.68 8.87 -8.73
N VAL A 88 14.80 9.84 -8.46
CA VAL A 88 13.51 9.59 -7.77
C VAL A 88 12.59 8.69 -8.61
N ARG A 89 12.54 8.88 -9.93
CA ARG A 89 11.73 8.04 -10.83
C ARG A 89 12.25 6.61 -10.93
N THR A 90 13.58 6.45 -10.96
CA THR A 90 14.23 5.14 -10.91
C THR A 90 13.88 4.44 -9.60
N PHE A 91 14.04 5.13 -8.47
CA PHE A 91 13.68 4.58 -7.16
C PHE A 91 12.18 4.23 -7.05
N GLU A 92 11.27 5.07 -7.53
CA GLU A 92 9.83 4.76 -7.57
C GLU A 92 9.56 3.45 -8.32
N THR A 93 10.28 3.24 -9.43
CA THR A 93 10.18 2.02 -10.23
C THR A 93 10.73 0.81 -9.49
N ASP A 94 11.94 0.90 -8.95
CA ASP A 94 12.59 -0.19 -8.20
C ASP A 94 11.77 -0.58 -6.97
N PHE A 95 11.20 0.41 -6.26
CA PHE A 95 10.35 0.18 -5.10
C PHE A 95 9.04 -0.53 -5.49
N ALA A 96 8.42 -0.13 -6.61
CA ALA A 96 7.27 -0.83 -7.15
C ALA A 96 7.61 -2.28 -7.57
N GLU A 97 8.78 -2.52 -8.14
CA GLU A 97 9.23 -3.85 -8.56
C GLU A 97 9.54 -4.76 -7.37
N MET A 98 10.15 -4.23 -6.30
CA MET A 98 10.33 -4.94 -5.04
C MET A 98 8.97 -5.40 -4.47
N MET A 99 7.98 -4.51 -4.43
CA MET A 99 6.64 -4.87 -3.95
C MET A 99 5.96 -5.93 -4.81
N VAL A 100 6.21 -5.93 -6.13
CA VAL A 100 5.73 -7.00 -7.00
C VAL A 100 6.42 -8.33 -6.67
N ALA A 101 7.73 -8.31 -6.44
CA ALA A 101 8.48 -9.50 -6.09
C ALA A 101 8.03 -10.10 -4.74
N THR A 102 7.52 -9.29 -3.82
CA THR A 102 6.96 -9.74 -2.53
C THR A 102 5.48 -10.13 -2.59
N GLY A 103 4.85 -10.06 -3.76
CA GLY A 103 3.50 -10.61 -4.01
C GLY A 103 2.39 -9.57 -4.19
N LEU A 104 2.69 -8.27 -4.14
CA LEU A 104 1.70 -7.23 -4.38
C LEU A 104 1.40 -7.09 -5.89
N PRO A 105 0.12 -6.98 -6.33
CA PRO A 105 -0.20 -6.83 -7.74
C PRO A 105 0.41 -5.57 -8.36
N ARG A 106 0.97 -5.67 -9.58
CA ARG A 106 1.75 -4.60 -10.24
C ARG A 106 1.11 -3.21 -10.22
N MET A 107 -0.19 -3.09 -10.45
CA MET A 107 -0.85 -1.78 -10.44
C MET A 107 -1.00 -1.19 -9.04
N MET A 108 -1.18 -2.02 -8.02
CA MET A 108 -1.29 -1.63 -6.62
C MET A 108 0.09 -1.17 -6.12
N SER A 109 1.15 -1.91 -6.47
CA SER A 109 2.54 -1.53 -6.20
C SER A 109 2.89 -0.17 -6.80
N ARG A 110 2.49 0.08 -8.05
CA ARG A 110 2.71 1.38 -8.70
C ARG A 110 1.96 2.52 -8.02
N VAL A 111 0.73 2.29 -7.58
CA VAL A 111 -0.05 3.31 -6.84
C VAL A 111 0.58 3.60 -5.48
N LEU A 112 0.98 2.56 -4.74
CA LEU A 112 1.60 2.71 -3.43
C LEU A 112 2.97 3.39 -3.52
N ALA A 113 3.80 3.01 -4.50
CA ALA A 113 5.09 3.66 -4.75
C ALA A 113 4.92 5.15 -5.08
N CYS A 114 4.01 5.47 -6.00
CA CYS A 114 3.71 6.84 -6.43
C CYS A 114 3.22 7.75 -5.28
N LEU A 115 2.42 7.19 -4.35
CA LEU A 115 2.03 7.88 -3.12
C LEU A 115 3.21 8.03 -2.15
N SER A 116 4.00 6.97 -1.94
CA SER A 116 5.08 6.93 -0.94
C SER A 116 6.22 7.90 -1.26
N VAL A 117 6.52 8.11 -2.54
CA VAL A 117 7.56 9.05 -2.98
C VAL A 117 7.05 10.49 -3.13
N SER A 118 5.75 10.72 -2.90
CA SER A 118 5.15 12.06 -2.88
C SER A 118 5.37 12.70 -1.52
N ASP A 119 5.93 13.90 -1.46
CA ASP A 119 6.31 14.52 -0.18
C ASP A 119 5.15 14.72 0.80
N GLU A 120 3.97 15.06 0.28
CA GLU A 120 2.77 15.21 1.12
C GLU A 120 2.15 13.87 1.50
N GLY A 121 2.53 12.75 0.85
CA GLY A 121 1.86 11.45 1.03
C GLY A 121 0.38 11.42 0.57
N VAL A 122 -0.14 12.52 0.01
CA VAL A 122 -1.53 12.71 -0.38
C VAL A 122 -1.65 12.91 -1.89
N LEU A 123 -2.49 12.10 -2.57
CA LEU A 123 -2.83 12.29 -3.98
C LEU A 123 -4.30 12.01 -4.27
N THR A 124 -4.89 12.78 -5.18
CA THR A 124 -6.21 12.52 -5.73
C THR A 124 -6.19 11.43 -6.81
N ALA A 125 -7.35 10.84 -7.08
CA ALA A 125 -7.50 9.88 -8.19
C ALA A 125 -7.05 10.44 -9.55
N ALA A 126 -7.28 11.74 -9.78
CA ALA A 126 -6.89 12.40 -11.01
C ALA A 126 -5.36 12.60 -11.11
N GLU A 127 -4.68 12.85 -9.98
CA GLU A 127 -3.22 12.95 -9.94
C GLU A 127 -2.56 11.60 -10.15
N LEU A 128 -3.04 10.56 -9.47
CA LEU A 128 -2.56 9.19 -9.66
C LEU A 128 -2.73 8.73 -11.12
N ALA A 129 -3.91 8.94 -11.71
CA ALA A 129 -4.16 8.59 -13.11
C ALA A 129 -3.21 9.31 -14.07
N ARG A 130 -2.92 10.60 -13.81
CA ARG A 130 -1.96 11.40 -14.60
C ARG A 130 -0.53 10.93 -14.41
N ARG A 131 -0.06 10.72 -13.17
CA ARG A 131 1.33 10.30 -12.89
C ARG A 131 1.62 8.93 -13.46
N LEU A 132 0.71 7.98 -13.24
CA LEU A 132 0.88 6.59 -13.65
C LEU A 132 0.49 6.31 -15.11
N GLN A 133 -0.10 7.30 -15.80
CA GLN A 133 -0.60 7.19 -17.18
C GLN A 133 -1.60 6.03 -17.35
N VAL A 134 -2.54 5.91 -16.40
CA VAL A 134 -3.56 4.85 -16.40
C VAL A 134 -4.98 5.43 -16.28
N SER A 135 -5.98 4.58 -16.51
CA SER A 135 -7.37 5.01 -16.44
C SER A 135 -7.83 5.29 -15.00
N PRO A 136 -8.81 6.20 -14.78
CA PRO A 136 -9.42 6.39 -13.46
C PRO A 136 -10.01 5.10 -12.87
N ALA A 137 -10.54 4.21 -13.71
CA ALA A 137 -11.07 2.92 -13.25
C ALA A 137 -9.97 2.01 -12.69
N SER A 138 -8.78 2.03 -13.30
CA SER A 138 -7.61 1.31 -12.79
C SER A 138 -7.18 1.84 -11.43
N ILE A 139 -7.21 3.17 -11.24
CA ILE A 139 -6.93 3.80 -9.94
C ILE A 139 -7.98 3.38 -8.91
N SER A 140 -9.28 3.48 -9.23
CA SER A 140 -10.34 3.08 -8.30
C SER A 140 -10.24 1.62 -7.87
N HIS A 141 -9.85 0.72 -8.78
CA HIS A 141 -9.63 -0.69 -8.45
C HIS A 141 -8.41 -0.89 -7.55
N ALA A 142 -7.28 -0.26 -7.88
CA ALA A 142 -6.05 -0.36 -7.10
C ALA A 142 -6.23 0.22 -5.69
N VAL A 143 -6.85 1.40 -5.56
CA VAL A 143 -7.15 2.03 -4.28
C VAL A 143 -8.04 1.16 -3.42
N ARG A 144 -9.13 0.59 -3.97
CA ARG A 144 -10.02 -0.29 -3.21
C ARG A 144 -9.27 -1.48 -2.63
N TYR A 145 -8.39 -2.09 -3.42
CA TYR A 145 -7.54 -3.18 -2.95
C TYR A 145 -6.60 -2.73 -1.84
N LEU A 146 -5.86 -1.64 -2.04
CA LEU A 146 -4.88 -1.13 -1.07
C LEU A 146 -5.55 -0.69 0.24
N GLU A 147 -6.75 -0.10 0.16
CA GLU A 147 -7.60 0.24 1.30
C GLU A 147 -8.05 -1.02 2.06
N THR A 148 -8.40 -2.10 1.35
CA THR A 148 -8.73 -3.40 1.97
C THR A 148 -7.52 -4.01 2.69
N GLN A 149 -6.30 -3.75 2.21
CA GLN A 149 -5.06 -4.18 2.86
C GLN A 149 -4.54 -3.16 3.89
N ALA A 150 -5.31 -2.13 4.21
CA ALA A 150 -4.94 -1.03 5.11
C ALA A 150 -3.67 -0.24 4.74
N LEU A 151 -3.16 -0.39 3.52
CA LEU A 151 -1.92 0.22 3.01
C LEU A 151 -2.07 1.72 2.68
N LEU A 152 -3.31 2.21 2.58
CA LEU A 152 -3.64 3.63 2.45
C LEU A 152 -5.00 3.89 3.06
N ARG A 153 -5.33 5.17 3.25
CA ARG A 153 -6.69 5.60 3.60
C ARG A 153 -7.26 6.54 2.55
N ARG A 154 -8.59 6.59 2.53
CA ARG A 154 -9.35 7.53 1.70
C ARG A 154 -9.91 8.63 2.58
N GLU A 155 -9.61 9.86 2.20
CA GLU A 155 -10.14 11.06 2.83
C GLU A 155 -11.00 11.86 1.86
N ARG A 156 -11.84 12.73 2.43
CA ARG A 156 -12.61 13.71 1.68
C ARG A 156 -12.15 15.11 2.02
N ASP A 157 -11.65 15.80 1.01
CA ASP A 157 -11.46 17.23 1.02
C ASP A 157 -12.63 17.87 0.23
N GLY A 158 -13.66 18.28 0.97
CA GLY A 158 -14.92 18.75 0.41
C GLY A 158 -15.62 17.72 -0.47
N ARG A 159 -15.60 17.94 -1.80
CA ARG A 159 -16.19 17.02 -2.81
C ARG A 159 -15.19 16.07 -3.45
N ARG A 160 -13.89 16.20 -3.15
CA ARG A 160 -12.83 15.42 -3.80
C ARG A 160 -12.33 14.33 -2.86
N GLU A 161 -12.13 13.13 -3.40
CA GLU A 161 -11.46 12.04 -2.70
C GLU A 161 -9.94 12.22 -2.82
N GLN A 162 -9.26 12.10 -1.69
CA GLN A 162 -7.81 12.05 -1.57
C GLN A 162 -7.40 10.70 -0.99
N TYR A 163 -6.25 10.19 -1.41
CA TYR A 163 -5.66 8.97 -0.91
C TYR A 163 -4.37 9.30 -0.19
N VAL A 164 -4.22 8.75 1.01
CA VAL A 164 -3.21 9.19 1.97
C VAL A 164 -2.43 7.98 2.48
N ILE A 165 -1.10 8.09 2.46
CA ILE A 165 -0.19 7.32 3.31
C ILE A 165 0.20 8.24 4.45
N ASP A 166 -0.17 7.86 5.67
CA ASP A 166 0.11 8.61 6.89
C ASP A 166 1.03 7.80 7.82
N ASP A 167 1.49 8.44 8.89
CA ASP A 167 2.37 7.83 9.89
C ASP A 167 1.72 6.67 10.66
N GLU A 168 0.38 6.57 10.60
CA GLU A 168 -0.41 5.49 11.22
C GLU A 168 -0.56 4.25 10.32
N MET A 169 -0.11 4.32 9.07
CA MET A 169 -0.23 3.22 8.12
C MET A 169 0.39 1.90 8.64
N PRO A 170 1.61 1.87 9.20
CA PRO A 170 2.21 0.64 9.72
C PRO A 170 1.35 -0.05 10.79
N GLN A 171 0.76 0.72 11.70
CA GLN A 171 -0.08 0.22 12.78
C GLN A 171 -1.39 -0.36 12.23
N ARG A 172 -2.00 0.30 11.24
CA ARG A 172 -3.21 -0.22 10.58
C ARG A 172 -2.94 -1.51 9.80
N VAL A 173 -1.84 -1.56 9.05
CA VAL A 173 -1.42 -2.76 8.32
C VAL A 173 -1.14 -3.90 9.29
N TRP A 174 -0.50 -3.62 10.42
CA TRP A 174 -0.26 -4.60 11.47
C TRP A 174 -1.57 -5.16 12.05
N ALA A 175 -2.49 -4.28 12.45
CA ALA A 175 -3.78 -4.67 12.99
C ALA A 175 -4.60 -5.51 11.99
N GLU A 176 -4.57 -5.14 10.71
CA GLU A 176 -5.25 -5.91 9.66
C GLU A 176 -4.57 -7.27 9.41
N SER A 177 -3.24 -7.33 9.48
CA SER A 177 -2.48 -8.58 9.36
C SER A 177 -2.81 -9.54 10.52
N VAL A 178 -2.95 -9.04 11.75
CA VAL A 178 -3.39 -9.82 12.92
C VAL A 178 -4.79 -10.41 12.65
N ARG A 179 -5.74 -9.60 12.19
CA ARG A 179 -7.11 -10.06 11.89
C ARG A 179 -7.12 -11.11 10.79
N ALA A 180 -6.38 -10.90 9.71
CA ALA A 180 -6.27 -11.84 8.61
C ALA A 180 -5.67 -13.18 9.08
N ASN A 181 -4.64 -13.14 9.93
CA ASN A 181 -4.01 -14.31 10.50
C ASN A 181 -4.96 -15.07 11.47
N GLN A 182 -5.80 -14.36 12.24
CA GLN A 182 -6.87 -14.98 13.04
C GLN A 182 -7.89 -15.74 12.18
N GLU A 183 -8.27 -15.20 11.02
CA GLU A 183 -9.19 -15.90 10.12
C GLU A 183 -8.56 -17.16 9.51
N TRP A 184 -7.25 -17.13 9.20
CA TRP A 184 -6.50 -18.33 8.80
C TRP A 184 -6.57 -19.43 9.87
N ILE A 185 -6.35 -19.10 11.15
CA ILE A 185 -6.44 -20.06 12.26
C ILE A 185 -7.83 -20.71 12.29
N LYS A 186 -8.87 -19.88 12.22
CA LYS A 186 -10.28 -20.30 12.31
C LYS A 186 -10.68 -21.21 11.15
N ILE A 187 -10.42 -20.79 9.91
CA ILE A 187 -10.79 -21.56 8.71
C ILE A 187 -9.98 -22.86 8.62
N ALA A 188 -8.68 -22.82 8.96
CA ALA A 188 -7.86 -24.04 8.96
C ALA A 188 -8.34 -25.04 10.03
N ARG A 189 -8.72 -24.58 11.22
CA ARG A 189 -9.30 -25.45 12.26
C ARG A 189 -10.61 -26.09 11.81
N GLN A 190 -11.52 -25.29 11.25
CA GLN A 190 -12.77 -25.79 10.66
C GLN A 190 -12.49 -26.82 9.55
N GLY A 191 -11.49 -26.56 8.71
CA GLY A 191 -11.04 -27.48 7.67
C GLY A 191 -10.55 -28.81 8.24
N ALA A 192 -9.80 -28.79 9.34
CA ALA A 192 -9.34 -30.00 10.02
C ALA A 192 -10.51 -30.84 10.56
N GLU A 193 -11.54 -30.21 11.10
CA GLU A 193 -12.76 -30.87 11.58
C GLU A 193 -13.56 -31.49 10.43
N VAL A 194 -13.82 -30.72 9.37
CA VAL A 194 -14.59 -31.18 8.20
C VAL A 194 -13.91 -32.32 7.47
N LEU A 195 -12.57 -32.28 7.36
CA LEU A 195 -11.79 -33.30 6.67
C LEU A 195 -11.45 -34.50 7.57
N GLY A 196 -11.77 -34.43 8.87
CA GLY A 196 -11.40 -35.41 9.89
C GLY A 196 -9.93 -35.31 10.28
N THR A 197 -9.67 -35.07 11.57
CA THR A 197 -8.32 -34.83 12.12
C THR A 197 -7.38 -36.03 12.01
N SER A 198 -7.91 -37.24 11.85
CA SER A 198 -7.14 -38.47 11.62
C SER A 198 -6.76 -38.68 10.15
N THR A 199 -7.29 -37.88 9.22
CA THR A 199 -6.93 -37.99 7.80
C THR A 199 -5.68 -37.15 7.49
N PRO A 200 -4.89 -37.51 6.46
CA PRO A 200 -3.75 -36.70 6.06
C PRO A 200 -4.12 -35.26 5.65
N ALA A 201 -5.34 -35.04 5.15
CA ALA A 201 -5.80 -33.70 4.77
C ALA A 201 -6.20 -32.88 5.99
N GLY A 202 -6.89 -33.49 6.97
CA GLY A 202 -7.20 -32.85 8.24
C GLY A 202 -5.94 -32.51 9.05
N ALA A 203 -4.95 -33.41 9.09
CA ALA A 203 -3.67 -33.16 9.74
C ALA A 203 -2.93 -31.95 9.17
N ARG A 204 -2.89 -31.78 7.83
CA ARG A 204 -2.30 -30.58 7.21
C ARG A 204 -3.02 -29.29 7.60
N MET A 205 -4.35 -29.34 7.74
CA MET A 205 -5.13 -28.17 8.16
C MET A 205 -4.92 -27.84 9.64
N ASP A 206 -4.80 -28.85 10.50
CA ASP A 206 -4.42 -28.68 11.91
C ASP A 206 -3.02 -28.06 12.03
N ASP A 207 -2.04 -28.56 11.28
CA ASP A 207 -0.69 -27.98 11.22
C ASP A 207 -0.71 -26.52 10.76
N LEU A 208 -1.48 -26.19 9.73
CA LEU A 208 -1.63 -24.83 9.23
C LEU A 208 -2.25 -23.91 10.29
N SER A 209 -3.26 -24.38 11.02
CA SER A 209 -3.90 -23.66 12.12
C SER A 209 -2.91 -23.39 13.26
N ARG A 210 -2.13 -24.39 13.67
CA ARG A 210 -1.10 -24.25 14.71
C ARG A 210 0.01 -23.30 14.32
N PHE A 211 0.45 -23.34 13.06
CA PHE A 211 1.47 -22.42 12.55
C PHE A 211 0.99 -20.96 12.61
N HIS A 212 -0.21 -20.67 12.10
CA HIS A 212 -0.77 -19.32 12.15
C HIS A 212 -1.07 -18.88 13.59
N ALA A 213 -1.44 -19.79 14.49
CA ALA A 213 -1.63 -19.48 15.92
C ALA A 213 -0.33 -18.98 16.57
N ARG A 214 0.81 -19.63 16.29
CA ARG A 214 2.12 -19.19 16.77
C ARG A 214 2.52 -17.83 16.19
N ILE A 215 2.27 -17.61 14.90
CA ILE A 215 2.48 -16.29 14.28
C ILE A 215 1.63 -15.25 15.00
N ASN A 216 0.37 -15.56 15.30
CA ASN A 216 -0.55 -14.65 15.96
C ASN A 216 -0.10 -14.27 17.36
N GLU A 217 0.44 -15.22 18.13
CA GLU A 217 1.01 -14.95 19.45
C GLU A 217 2.16 -13.96 19.37
N VAL A 218 3.07 -14.10 18.39
CA VAL A 218 4.15 -13.14 18.15
C VAL A 218 3.60 -11.79 17.69
N MET A 219 2.56 -11.78 16.84
CA MET A 219 1.98 -10.53 16.35
C MET A 219 1.14 -9.77 17.39
N LEU A 220 0.53 -10.49 18.33
CA LEU A 220 -0.29 -9.97 19.42
C LEU A 220 0.52 -9.58 20.66
N ASP A 221 1.84 -9.79 20.68
CA ASP A 221 2.65 -9.16 21.71
C ASP A 221 2.67 -7.64 21.47
N ASP A 222 1.70 -6.95 22.09
CA ASP A 222 1.47 -5.51 22.02
C ASP A 222 2.73 -4.69 22.31
N ARG A 223 3.71 -5.26 22.99
CA ARG A 223 4.97 -4.60 23.30
C ARG A 223 5.82 -4.34 22.04
N VAL A 224 5.73 -5.21 21.04
CA VAL A 224 6.44 -5.03 19.77
C VAL A 224 5.77 -3.90 19.00
N ALA A 225 4.47 -3.95 18.74
CA ALA A 225 3.79 -2.92 17.94
C ALA A 225 3.83 -1.50 18.53
N VAL A 226 3.80 -1.35 19.87
CA VAL A 226 3.80 -0.05 20.57
C VAL A 226 5.21 0.50 20.79
N TYR A 227 6.20 -0.35 21.06
CA TYR A 227 7.53 0.08 21.50
C TYR A 227 8.66 -0.28 20.53
N VAL A 228 8.44 -0.81 19.31
CA VAL A 228 9.53 -1.02 18.33
C VAL A 228 10.30 0.29 18.10
N GLY A 229 9.60 1.41 17.86
CA GLY A 229 10.25 2.71 17.66
C GLY A 229 11.03 3.18 18.90
N ASP A 230 10.48 2.94 20.09
CA ASP A 230 11.10 3.31 21.36
C ASP A 230 12.34 2.45 21.67
N ALA A 231 12.25 1.15 21.41
CA ALA A 231 13.32 0.18 21.57
C ALA A 231 14.51 0.51 20.66
N VAL A 232 14.23 0.82 19.39
CA VAL A 232 15.27 1.25 18.42
C VAL A 232 15.95 2.54 18.88
N THR A 233 15.19 3.50 19.42
CA THR A 233 15.74 4.77 19.92
C THR A 233 16.57 4.57 21.20
N ALA A 234 16.11 3.74 22.14
CA ALA A 234 16.87 3.39 23.34
C ALA A 234 18.18 2.63 23.00
N LEU A 235 18.13 1.73 22.02
CA LEU A 235 19.31 1.05 21.47
C LEU A 235 20.29 2.03 20.82
N ALA A 236 19.81 3.00 20.03
CA ALA A 236 20.65 4.03 19.44
C ALA A 236 21.36 4.86 20.53
N ALA A 237 20.67 5.21 21.61
CA ALA A 237 21.26 5.91 22.75
C ALA A 237 22.32 5.06 23.47
N LEU A 238 22.06 3.78 23.70
CA LEU A 238 23.03 2.85 24.29
C LEU A 238 24.27 2.65 23.41
N LEU A 239 24.09 2.50 22.10
CA LEU A 239 25.18 2.40 21.13
C LEU A 239 26.01 3.69 21.09
N HIS A 240 25.34 4.84 21.06
CA HIS A 240 26.00 6.15 21.08
C HIS A 240 26.82 6.37 22.35
N ALA A 241 26.26 6.00 23.51
CA ALA A 241 26.95 6.12 24.79
C ALA A 241 28.19 5.20 24.90
N GLY A 242 28.18 4.06 24.21
CA GLY A 242 29.31 3.11 24.19
C GLY A 242 29.64 2.46 25.55
N ARG A 243 28.76 2.63 26.54
CA ARG A 243 28.91 2.14 27.92
C ARG A 243 27.55 1.74 28.49
N ALA A 244 27.54 1.06 29.64
CA ALA A 244 26.29 0.75 30.32
C ALA A 244 25.59 2.01 30.83
N LEU A 245 24.26 2.04 30.73
CA LEU A 245 23.40 3.08 31.28
C LEU A 245 22.27 2.46 32.11
N SER A 246 21.95 3.05 33.25
CA SER A 246 20.77 2.69 34.03
C SER A 246 19.49 3.19 33.34
N SER A 247 18.32 2.57 33.62
CA SER A 247 17.04 3.05 33.08
C SER A 247 16.76 4.53 33.40
N PRO A 248 17.03 5.05 34.62
CA PRO A 248 16.87 6.47 34.91
C PRO A 248 17.79 7.37 34.08
N ALA A 249 19.05 7.00 33.88
CA ALA A 249 19.98 7.79 33.08
C ALA A 249 19.58 7.85 31.59
N LEU A 250 19.04 6.75 31.07
CA LEU A 250 18.43 6.70 29.73
C LEU A 250 17.16 7.54 29.65
N ALA A 251 16.31 7.50 30.67
CA ALA A 251 15.09 8.30 30.75
C ALA A 251 15.38 9.80 30.73
N ASP A 252 16.35 10.25 31.54
CA ASP A 252 16.80 11.65 31.55
C ASP A 252 17.38 12.08 30.20
N ALA A 253 18.22 11.23 29.59
CA ALA A 253 18.85 11.54 28.31
C ALA A 253 17.86 11.59 27.13
N LEU A 254 16.80 10.78 27.17
CA LEU A 254 15.77 10.71 26.12
C LEU A 254 14.59 11.63 26.38
N GLY A 255 14.47 12.21 27.58
CA GLY A 255 13.32 13.00 28.01
C GLY A 255 12.05 12.14 28.14
N TRP A 256 12.18 10.88 28.56
CA TRP A 256 11.08 9.91 28.65
C TRP A 256 10.76 9.54 30.10
N PRO A 257 9.53 9.08 30.39
CA PRO A 257 9.25 8.38 31.64
C PRO A 257 10.10 7.11 31.78
N VAL A 258 10.51 6.78 33.02
CA VAL A 258 11.36 5.61 33.31
C VAL A 258 10.67 4.30 32.94
N GLU A 259 9.35 4.24 33.07
CA GLU A 259 8.51 3.11 32.72
C GLU A 259 8.56 2.84 31.21
N ARG A 260 8.46 3.91 30.39
CA ARG A 260 8.57 3.82 28.92
C ARG A 260 9.93 3.29 28.48
N VAL A 261 11.01 3.78 29.11
CA VAL A 261 12.36 3.26 28.86
C VAL A 261 12.48 1.79 29.25
N SER A 262 11.90 1.40 30.39
CA SER A 262 11.95 0.03 30.88
C SER A 262 11.19 -0.93 29.97
N ASP A 263 10.03 -0.53 29.46
CA ASP A 263 9.27 -1.29 28.48
C ASP A 263 10.02 -1.45 27.16
N ALA A 264 10.63 -0.36 26.66
CA ALA A 264 11.43 -0.37 25.44
C ALA A 264 12.68 -1.27 25.54
N LEU A 265 13.41 -1.21 26.66
CA LEU A 265 14.58 -2.07 26.91
C LEU A 265 14.17 -3.54 27.01
N ARG A 266 13.06 -3.85 27.68
CA ARG A 266 12.53 -5.21 27.76
C ARG A 266 12.18 -5.78 26.38
N VAL A 267 11.56 -4.98 25.51
CA VAL A 267 11.28 -5.39 24.12
C VAL A 267 12.55 -5.68 23.35
N ALA A 268 13.58 -4.84 23.48
CA ALA A 268 14.87 -5.06 22.82
C ALA A 268 15.62 -6.32 23.29
N GLN A 269 15.38 -6.75 24.54
CA GLN A 269 15.94 -7.99 25.11
C GLN A 269 15.17 -9.23 24.65
N GLU A 270 13.84 -9.19 24.73
CA GLU A 270 12.96 -10.32 24.41
C GLU A 270 12.86 -10.56 22.88
N TYR A 271 13.04 -9.50 22.08
CA TYR A 271 12.91 -9.54 20.62
C TYR A 271 14.14 -8.97 19.87
N PRO A 272 15.33 -9.61 19.96
CA PRO A 272 16.57 -9.09 19.38
C PRO A 272 16.54 -8.88 17.86
N HIS A 273 15.67 -9.60 17.15
CA HIS A 273 15.54 -9.52 15.70
C HIS A 273 14.81 -8.26 15.22
N VAL A 274 14.06 -7.59 16.10
CA VAL A 274 13.37 -6.31 15.83
C VAL A 274 14.34 -5.12 15.85
N ALA A 275 15.43 -5.27 16.60
CA ALA A 275 16.42 -4.24 16.92
C ALA A 275 17.55 -4.08 15.87
N GLY A 276 17.63 -4.97 14.86
CA GLY A 276 18.74 -5.00 13.91
C GLY A 276 19.90 -5.91 14.34
N PRO A 277 21.16 -5.68 13.93
CA PRO A 277 22.29 -6.57 14.25
C PRO A 277 22.77 -6.46 15.71
N VAL A 278 21.96 -5.90 16.61
CA VAL A 278 22.32 -5.52 17.98
C VAL A 278 21.18 -5.94 18.92
N THR A 279 21.51 -6.34 20.15
CA THR A 279 20.58 -6.66 21.24
C THR A 279 20.99 -5.93 22.52
N VAL A 280 20.15 -5.99 23.55
CA VAL A 280 20.44 -5.41 24.87
C VAL A 280 20.80 -6.52 25.86
N VAL A 281 21.82 -6.28 26.68
CA VAL A 281 22.11 -7.10 27.86
C VAL A 281 22.00 -6.25 29.13
N SER A 282 21.45 -6.82 30.19
CA SER A 282 21.39 -6.19 31.52
C SER A 282 22.47 -6.79 32.43
N GLY A 283 23.07 -5.95 33.26
CA GLY A 283 24.04 -6.33 34.28
C GLY A 283 24.02 -5.36 35.46
N GLY A 284 24.91 -5.56 36.44
CA GLY A 284 24.98 -4.75 37.66
C GLY A 284 25.19 -3.24 37.41
N GLU A 285 25.76 -2.87 36.26
CA GLU A 285 26.01 -1.48 35.85
C GLU A 285 24.90 -0.87 34.98
N GLY A 286 23.81 -1.61 34.71
CA GLY A 286 22.71 -1.19 33.84
C GLY A 286 22.65 -1.95 32.52
N TYR A 287 22.14 -1.31 31.47
CA TYR A 287 21.89 -1.91 30.17
C TYR A 287 22.99 -1.52 29.18
N ARG A 288 23.40 -2.46 28.32
CA ARG A 288 24.34 -2.22 27.23
C ARG A 288 23.84 -2.82 25.93
N ALA A 289 24.02 -2.10 24.83
CA ALA A 289 23.81 -2.63 23.50
C ALA A 289 25.03 -3.46 23.05
N VAL A 290 24.79 -4.69 22.55
CA VAL A 290 25.84 -5.62 22.09
C VAL A 290 25.45 -6.24 20.76
N ALA A 291 26.43 -6.63 19.95
CA ALA A 291 26.16 -7.27 18.67
C ALA A 291 25.43 -8.61 18.83
N LEU A 292 24.44 -8.87 17.97
CA LEU A 292 23.70 -10.14 17.92
C LEU A 292 24.53 -11.19 17.15
N VAL A 293 25.48 -11.80 17.85
CA VAL A 293 26.49 -12.71 17.28
C VAL A 293 25.91 -13.98 16.66
N GLU A 294 24.67 -14.36 16.99
CA GLU A 294 23.95 -15.50 16.41
C GLU A 294 23.70 -15.36 14.90
N ARG A 295 23.82 -14.14 14.35
CA ARG A 295 23.77 -13.88 12.90
C ARG A 295 25.11 -14.12 12.19
N LEU A 296 26.17 -14.38 12.94
CA LEU A 296 27.52 -14.65 12.42
C LEU A 296 27.84 -16.14 12.62
N THR A 297 28.35 -16.77 11.58
CA THR A 297 28.85 -18.15 11.67
C THR A 297 30.06 -18.23 12.60
N VAL A 298 30.33 -19.43 13.14
CA VAL A 298 31.51 -19.69 13.97
C VAL A 298 32.82 -19.27 13.27
N ALA A 299 32.90 -19.49 11.95
CA ALA A 299 34.05 -19.08 11.14
C ALA A 299 34.20 -17.55 11.07
N GLN A 300 33.09 -16.82 10.88
CA GLN A 300 33.10 -15.35 10.88
C GLN A 300 33.49 -14.77 12.25
N LEU A 301 32.98 -15.35 13.34
CA LEU A 301 33.35 -14.94 14.70
C LEU A 301 34.84 -15.18 14.98
N GLY A 302 35.38 -16.31 14.52
CA GLY A 302 36.81 -16.63 14.62
C GLY A 302 37.71 -15.62 13.90
N LEU A 303 37.28 -15.13 12.73
CA LEU A 303 38.02 -14.12 11.95
C LEU A 303 37.94 -12.71 12.54
N LEU A 304 36.88 -12.39 13.27
CA LEU A 304 36.67 -11.07 13.88
C LEU A 304 37.37 -10.92 15.25
N GLY A 305 37.78 -12.03 15.87
CA GLY A 305 38.44 -12.06 17.18
C GLY A 305 37.46 -11.93 18.36
N SER A 306 37.62 -12.78 19.38
CA SER A 306 36.81 -12.73 20.59
C SER A 306 37.28 -11.60 21.52
N ARG A 307 36.54 -10.50 21.61
CA ARG A 307 36.70 -9.55 22.73
C ARG A 307 35.98 -10.11 23.95
N ALA A 308 36.68 -10.93 24.75
CA ALA A 308 36.19 -11.33 26.07
C ALA A 308 36.08 -10.07 26.96
N PRO A 309 35.00 -9.88 27.74
CA PRO A 309 34.95 -8.83 28.74
C PRO A 309 36.02 -9.11 29.80
N ALA A 310 36.83 -8.10 30.13
CA ALA A 310 37.87 -8.21 31.14
C ALA A 310 37.24 -8.61 32.48
N ALA A 311 37.69 -9.74 33.04
CA ALA A 311 37.31 -10.16 34.37
C ALA A 311 37.85 -9.14 35.39
N GLU A 312 36.94 -8.47 36.10
CA GLU A 312 37.28 -7.70 37.29
C GLU A 312 37.84 -8.65 38.35
N LYS A 313 39.07 -8.37 38.80
CA LYS A 313 39.69 -9.03 39.94
C LYS A 313 38.97 -8.55 41.20
N SER A 314 38.33 -9.46 41.93
CA SER A 314 37.87 -9.20 43.30
C SER A 314 39.08 -8.94 44.22
N PRO A 315 39.07 -7.88 45.05
CA PRO A 315 40.06 -7.72 46.09
C PRO A 315 39.67 -8.60 47.29
N THR A 316 40.62 -9.41 47.73
CA THR A 316 40.70 -10.04 49.06
C THR A 316 40.80 -9.00 50.16
#